data_AF-A0A7Y8SXF1-F1
#
_entry.id   AF-A0A7Y8SXF1-F1
#
_cell.length_a   1.000
_cell.length_b   1.000
_cell.length_c   1.000
_cell.angle_alpha   90.00
_cell.angle_beta   90.00
_cell.angle_gamma   90.00
#
_symmetry.space_group_name_H-M   'P 1'
#
loop_
_entity.id
_entity.type
_entity.pdbx_description
1 polymer ?
#
loop_
_entity_poly.entity_id
_entity_poly.type
_entity_poly.pdbx_seq_one_letter_code
_entity_poly.pdbx_strand_id
1 'polypeptide(L)'
;MARLALAAEGLAVTDHGAGVPRMPAPAQPLPVLVHEGRIYAGLGPVLRHIAHDIAKPATSWSMKPAPNREPHEALAWISDAVEAAPLADGLTRHSLAGSGAPLLRLIKGRLDETLSTRAWLSPGRPGVADFAWAVIVRRAEWAGFDVSAHPALRQWLTRLDRKVKLHRFTAPPARRLGGNEAVPLGPARPALI
;
A
#
# COMPACT_ATOMS: atom_id res chain seq x y z
N MET A 1 3.20 1.57 1.69
CA MET A 1 2.27 0.58 1.07
C MET A 1 2.55 -0.83 1.57
N ALA A 2 3.70 -1.44 1.27
CA ALA A 2 4.01 -2.83 1.71
C ALA A 2 3.85 -3.06 3.22
N ARG A 3 4.31 -2.13 4.07
CA ARG A 3 4.10 -2.20 5.54
C ARG A 3 2.65 -2.29 5.96
N LEU A 4 1.79 -1.48 5.35
CA LEU A 4 0.36 -1.46 5.66
C LEU A 4 -0.27 -2.80 5.25
N ALA A 5 0.15 -3.34 4.10
CA ALA A 5 -0.34 -4.62 3.65
C ALA A 5 0.05 -5.76 4.60
N LEU A 6 1.29 -5.80 5.06
CA LEU A 6 1.75 -6.79 6.03
C LEU A 6 1.09 -6.62 7.41
N ALA A 7 0.95 -5.38 7.90
CA ALA A 7 0.33 -5.12 9.21
C ALA A 7 -1.16 -5.52 9.24
N ALA A 8 -1.86 -5.35 8.13
CA ALA A 8 -3.25 -5.76 7.98
C ALA A 8 -3.45 -7.29 7.95
N GLU A 9 -2.39 -8.06 7.73
CA GLU A 9 -2.36 -9.52 7.89
C GLU A 9 -2.04 -9.95 9.34
N GLY A 10 -1.88 -8.99 10.24
CA GLY A 10 -1.40 -9.25 11.60
C GLY A 10 0.05 -9.73 11.63
N LEU A 11 0.82 -9.51 10.56
CA LEU A 11 2.22 -9.92 10.50
C LEU A 11 3.09 -8.86 11.15
N ALA A 12 3.91 -9.30 12.11
CA ALA A 12 4.97 -8.49 12.67
C ALA A 12 6.06 -8.31 11.61
N VAL A 13 6.28 -7.06 11.19
CA VAL A 13 7.34 -6.70 10.25
C VAL A 13 8.53 -6.17 11.04
N THR A 14 9.72 -6.67 10.73
CA THR A 14 10.96 -6.05 11.21
C THR A 14 11.41 -5.04 10.17
N ASP A 15 11.42 -3.75 10.53
CA ASP A 15 11.95 -2.70 9.66
C ASP A 15 13.47 -2.68 9.77
N HIS A 16 14.15 -2.88 8.66
CA HIS A 16 15.54 -2.49 8.54
C HIS A 16 15.55 -1.14 7.85
N GLY A 17 15.93 -0.07 8.55
CA GLY A 17 16.09 1.22 7.90
C GLY A 17 17.06 1.11 6.72
N ALA A 18 16.94 2.01 5.73
CA ALA A 18 17.76 2.00 4.52
C ALA A 18 19.30 2.07 4.75
N GLY A 19 19.75 2.24 6.00
CA GLY A 19 21.16 2.24 6.42
C GLY A 19 21.67 0.96 7.07
N VAL A 20 20.92 -0.16 7.04
CA VAL A 20 21.43 -1.42 7.61
C VAL A 20 22.47 -2.05 6.65
N PRO A 21 23.75 -2.24 7.06
CA PRO A 21 24.86 -2.62 6.16
C PRO A 21 24.83 -4.05 5.61
N ARG A 22 23.72 -4.79 5.76
CA ARG A 22 23.69 -6.26 5.60
C ARG A 22 23.09 -6.78 4.29
N MET A 23 22.74 -5.94 3.32
CA MET A 23 22.38 -6.45 1.99
C MET A 23 23.58 -6.44 1.03
N PRO A 24 24.01 -7.61 0.52
CA PRO A 24 24.98 -7.71 -0.55
C PRO A 24 24.26 -7.60 -1.90
N ALA A 25 23.79 -6.41 -2.30
CA ALA A 25 23.43 -6.15 -3.71
C ALA A 25 23.31 -4.64 -4.01
N PRO A 26 23.80 -4.18 -5.18
CA PRO A 26 23.70 -2.79 -5.61
C PRO A 26 22.25 -2.40 -5.94
N ALA A 27 21.85 -1.18 -5.57
CA ALA A 27 20.72 -0.40 -6.11
C ALA A 27 19.39 -1.14 -6.39
N GLN A 28 18.97 -2.07 -5.53
CA GLN A 28 17.65 -2.70 -5.71
C GLN A 28 16.52 -1.68 -5.49
N PRO A 29 15.44 -1.72 -6.30
CA PRO A 29 14.30 -0.86 -6.10
C PRO A 29 13.61 -1.18 -4.77
N LEU A 30 13.42 -0.17 -3.93
CA LEU A 30 12.67 -0.28 -2.68
C LEU A 30 11.14 -0.27 -2.94
N PRO A 31 10.32 -0.87 -2.07
CA PRO A 31 10.70 -1.66 -0.90
C PRO A 31 11.26 -3.04 -1.25
N VAL A 32 12.02 -3.64 -0.32
CA VAL A 32 12.50 -5.02 -0.43
C VAL A 32 11.86 -5.86 0.68
N LEU A 33 11.27 -7.00 0.31
CA LEU A 33 10.71 -7.99 1.24
C LEU A 33 11.55 -9.26 1.20
N VAL A 34 11.98 -9.74 2.37
CA VAL A 34 12.57 -11.07 2.53
C VAL A 34 11.56 -11.97 3.23
N HIS A 35 11.16 -13.06 2.57
CA HIS A 35 10.20 -14.03 3.08
C HIS A 35 10.64 -15.44 2.70
N GLU A 36 10.75 -16.35 3.68
CA GLU A 36 11.14 -17.76 3.48
C GLU A 36 12.43 -17.95 2.64
N GLY A 37 13.43 -17.10 2.88
CA GLY A 37 14.71 -17.14 2.17
C GLY A 37 14.67 -16.58 0.73
N ARG A 38 13.52 -16.09 0.27
CA ARG A 38 13.36 -15.42 -1.03
C ARG A 38 13.37 -13.90 -0.86
N ILE A 39 13.90 -13.21 -1.87
CA ILE A 39 13.99 -11.74 -1.92
C ILE A 39 13.05 -11.23 -3.00
N TYR A 40 12.18 -10.29 -2.63
CA TYR A 40 11.25 -9.60 -3.53
C TYR A 40 11.59 -8.12 -3.51
N ALA A 41 12.07 -7.58 -4.63
CA ALA A 41 12.47 -6.18 -4.75
C ALA A 41 11.47 -5.39 -5.58
N GLY A 42 11.14 -4.18 -5.13
CA GLY A 42 10.21 -3.26 -5.77
C GLY A 42 8.76 -3.48 -5.34
N LEU A 43 7.97 -2.41 -5.41
CA LEU A 43 6.61 -2.39 -4.89
C LEU A 43 5.70 -3.44 -5.54
N GLY A 44 5.77 -3.60 -6.87
CA GLY A 44 4.94 -4.55 -7.61
C GLY A 44 5.18 -6.01 -7.21
N PRO A 45 6.43 -6.52 -7.29
CA PRO A 45 6.78 -7.86 -6.81
C PRO A 45 6.40 -8.09 -5.35
N VAL A 46 6.66 -7.12 -4.47
CA VAL A 46 6.30 -7.22 -3.04
C VAL A 46 4.79 -7.33 -2.83
N LEU A 47 3.99 -6.45 -3.43
CA LEU A 47 2.53 -6.49 -3.27
C LEU A 47 1.92 -7.76 -3.85
N ARG A 48 2.43 -8.25 -5.00
CA ARG A 48 1.98 -9.52 -5.59
C ARG A 48 2.30 -10.72 -4.69
N HIS A 49 3.51 -10.76 -4.15
CA HIS A 49 3.90 -11.81 -3.21
C HIS A 49 3.01 -11.82 -1.97
N ILE A 50 2.75 -10.65 -1.37
CA ILE A 50 1.84 -10.54 -0.23
C ILE A 50 0.45 -11.07 -0.59
N ALA A 51 -0.05 -10.69 -1.77
CA ALA A 51 -1.40 -11.05 -2.22
C ALA A 51 -1.60 -12.55 -2.49
N HIS A 52 -0.58 -13.23 -3.00
CA HIS A 52 -0.66 -14.63 -3.41
C HIS A 52 -0.22 -15.60 -2.32
N ASP A 53 0.91 -15.34 -1.68
CA ASP A 53 1.63 -16.35 -0.91
C ASP A 53 1.54 -16.13 0.61
N ILE A 54 1.29 -14.89 1.04
CA ILE A 54 1.21 -14.53 2.46
C ILE A 54 -0.23 -14.44 2.94
N ALA A 55 -1.12 -13.93 2.10
CA ALA A 55 -2.53 -13.75 2.41
C ALA A 55 -3.24 -15.09 2.66
N LYS A 56 -3.61 -15.37 3.91
CA LYS A 56 -4.31 -16.61 4.26
C LYS A 56 -5.72 -16.63 3.67
N PRO A 57 -6.26 -17.80 3.26
CA PRO A 57 -7.64 -18.00 2.82
C PRO A 57 -8.69 -17.32 3.73
N ALA A 58 -8.48 -17.42 5.04
CA ALA A 58 -9.38 -16.92 6.07
C ALA A 58 -9.13 -15.46 6.47
N THR A 59 -7.97 -14.86 6.16
CA THR A 59 -7.71 -13.43 6.41
C THR A 59 -8.24 -12.59 5.26
N SER A 60 -8.43 -11.29 5.46
CA SER A 60 -9.10 -10.33 4.56
C SER A 60 -8.53 -10.23 3.14
N TRP A 61 -7.51 -11.00 2.80
CA TRP A 61 -6.62 -10.76 1.69
C TRP A 61 -6.52 -11.90 0.70
N SER A 62 -7.04 -13.08 1.04
CA SER A 62 -6.92 -14.22 0.13
C SER A 62 -7.57 -13.89 -1.20
N MET A 63 -6.75 -13.89 -2.25
CA MET A 63 -7.16 -13.97 -3.64
C MET A 63 -7.69 -15.35 -4.02
N LYS A 64 -8.11 -16.22 -3.06
CA LYS A 64 -8.97 -17.35 -3.46
C LYS A 64 -10.17 -16.72 -4.17
N PRO A 65 -10.32 -16.98 -5.48
CA PRO A 65 -11.37 -16.35 -6.23
C PRO A 65 -12.68 -16.69 -5.52
N ALA A 66 -13.50 -15.67 -5.25
CA ALA A 66 -14.93 -15.95 -5.36
C ALA A 66 -15.07 -16.61 -6.73
N PRO A 67 -15.70 -17.78 -6.87
CA PRO A 67 -15.53 -18.68 -8.02
C PRO A 67 -15.74 -18.04 -9.39
N ASN A 68 -16.29 -16.82 -9.44
CA ASN A 68 -16.69 -16.09 -10.63
C ASN A 68 -16.13 -14.64 -10.73
N ARG A 69 -15.12 -14.21 -9.96
CA ARG A 69 -14.46 -12.89 -10.16
C ARG A 69 -12.94 -12.98 -10.10
N GLU A 70 -12.32 -12.54 -11.18
CA GLU A 70 -10.97 -12.92 -11.58
C GLU A 70 -9.86 -12.31 -10.70
N PRO A 71 -8.82 -13.09 -10.36
CA PRO A 71 -7.55 -12.60 -9.82
C PRO A 71 -6.94 -11.44 -10.64
N HIS A 72 -7.30 -11.36 -11.93
CA HIS A 72 -6.83 -10.33 -12.85
C HIS A 72 -7.28 -8.91 -12.48
N GLU A 73 -8.47 -8.72 -11.91
CA GLU A 73 -8.96 -7.37 -11.56
C GLU A 73 -8.17 -6.79 -10.37
N ALA A 74 -7.90 -7.60 -9.34
CA ALA A 74 -7.08 -7.17 -8.20
C ALA A 74 -5.63 -6.87 -8.62
N LEU A 75 -5.07 -7.67 -9.53
CA LEU A 75 -3.73 -7.45 -10.08
C LEU A 75 -3.66 -6.18 -10.95
N ALA A 76 -4.72 -5.87 -11.70
CA ALA A 76 -4.82 -4.60 -12.43
C ALA A 76 -4.77 -3.42 -11.45
N TRP A 77 -5.59 -3.44 -10.40
CA TRP A 77 -5.58 -2.40 -9.37
C TRP A 77 -4.22 -2.24 -8.66
N ILE A 78 -3.53 -3.35 -8.40
CA ILE A 78 -2.18 -3.33 -7.82
C ILE A 78 -1.20 -2.70 -8.81
N SER A 79 -1.29 -3.03 -10.10
CA SER A 79 -0.43 -2.47 -11.13
C SER A 79 -0.66 -0.96 -11.27
N ASP A 80 -1.92 -0.53 -11.32
CA ASP A 80 -2.26 0.90 -11.36
C ASP A 80 -1.74 1.63 -10.11
N ALA A 81 -1.82 1.00 -8.93
CA ALA A 81 -1.29 1.58 -7.70
C ALA A 81 0.24 1.73 -7.76
N VAL A 82 0.94 0.77 -8.35
CA VAL A 82 2.39 0.84 -8.55
C VAL A 82 2.76 1.99 -9.49
N GLU A 83 2.01 2.19 -10.56
CA GLU A 83 2.22 3.30 -11.50
C GLU A 83 1.86 4.67 -10.90
N ALA A 84 0.82 4.72 -10.05
CA ALA A 84 0.38 5.93 -9.39
C ALA A 84 1.30 6.35 -8.21
N ALA A 85 2.08 5.42 -7.66
CA ALA A 85 2.91 5.67 -6.48
C ALA A 85 3.96 6.79 -6.67
N PRO A 86 4.78 6.80 -7.75
CA PRO A 86 5.72 7.89 -8.00
C PRO A 86 5.04 9.25 -8.17
N LEU A 87 3.83 9.28 -8.76
CA LEU A 87 3.05 10.51 -8.92
C LEU A 87 2.61 11.06 -7.57
N ALA A 88 2.12 10.19 -6.68
CA ALA A 88 1.74 10.56 -5.32
C ALA A 88 2.96 11.03 -4.50
N ASP A 89 4.12 10.40 -4.66
CA ASP A 89 5.36 10.83 -4.01
C ASP A 89 5.85 12.19 -4.55
N GLY A 90 5.79 12.42 -5.86
CA GLY A 90 6.12 13.70 -6.48
C GLY A 90 5.25 14.86 -5.97
N LEU A 91 3.96 14.59 -5.75
CA LEU A 91 3.01 15.56 -5.21
C LEU A 91 3.35 16.02 -3.79
N THR A 92 3.78 15.09 -2.93
CA THR A 92 4.20 15.45 -1.57
C THR A 92 5.48 16.29 -1.52
N ARG A 93 6.29 16.27 -2.60
CA ARG A 93 7.58 16.99 -2.67
C ARG A 93 7.49 18.35 -3.36
N HIS A 94 6.58 18.55 -4.33
CA HIS A 94 6.64 19.70 -5.24
C HIS A 94 5.36 20.54 -5.36
N SER A 95 4.36 20.36 -4.48
CA SER A 95 3.05 21.02 -4.57
C SER A 95 2.26 20.61 -5.84
N LEU A 96 0.93 20.74 -5.80
CA LEU A 96 0.00 20.28 -6.85
C LEU A 96 0.14 20.99 -8.21
N ALA A 97 0.99 22.01 -8.33
CA ALA A 97 0.94 23.02 -9.39
C ALA A 97 1.31 22.55 -10.82
N GLY A 98 1.57 21.25 -11.07
CA GLY A 98 1.78 20.80 -12.45
C GLY A 98 1.81 19.29 -12.71
N SER A 99 2.19 18.47 -11.72
CA SER A 99 2.41 17.02 -11.91
C SER A 99 1.25 16.12 -11.41
N GLY A 100 0.23 16.70 -10.76
CA GLY A 100 -0.85 15.94 -10.13
C GLY A 100 -1.98 15.47 -11.04
N ALA A 101 -2.15 16.10 -12.21
CA ALA A 101 -3.32 15.88 -13.06
C ALA A 101 -3.55 14.41 -13.48
N PRO A 102 -2.52 13.59 -13.80
CA PRO A 102 -2.71 12.17 -14.10
C PRO A 102 -3.21 11.38 -12.90
N LEU A 103 -2.66 11.63 -11.71
CA LEU A 103 -3.10 10.96 -10.47
C LEU A 103 -4.55 11.32 -10.14
N LEU A 104 -4.89 12.60 -10.24
CA LEU A 104 -6.25 13.07 -10.00
C LEU A 104 -7.25 12.46 -10.98
N ARG A 105 -6.88 12.29 -12.25
CA ARG A 105 -7.73 11.58 -13.24
C ARG A 105 -7.95 10.13 -12.86
N LEU A 106 -6.92 9.42 -12.40
CA LEU A 106 -7.07 8.03 -11.94
C LEU A 106 -7.98 7.93 -10.72
N ILE A 107 -7.78 8.80 -9.72
CA ILE A 107 -8.61 8.82 -8.50
C ILE A 107 -10.06 9.17 -8.84
N LYS A 108 -10.29 10.25 -9.60
CA LYS A 108 -11.64 10.72 -9.92
C LYS A 108 -12.38 9.77 -10.86
N GLY A 109 -11.75 9.41 -11.99
CA GLY A 109 -12.43 8.68 -13.05
C GLY A 109 -12.55 7.19 -12.77
N ARG A 110 -11.52 6.55 -12.19
CA ARG A 110 -11.55 5.08 -12.03
C ARG A 110 -11.93 4.66 -10.63
N LEU A 111 -11.34 5.30 -9.62
CA LEU A 111 -11.48 4.87 -8.23
C LEU A 111 -12.83 5.25 -7.63
N ASP A 112 -13.24 6.52 -7.73
CA ASP A 112 -14.52 6.99 -7.18
C ASP A 112 -15.73 6.34 -7.88
N GLU A 113 -15.69 6.23 -9.21
CA GLU A 113 -16.74 5.55 -10.00
C GLU A 113 -16.86 4.06 -9.61
N THR A 114 -15.74 3.35 -9.47
CA THR A 114 -15.77 1.95 -9.04
C THR A 114 -16.34 1.82 -7.63
N LEU A 115 -15.92 2.68 -6.70
CA LEU A 115 -16.36 2.64 -5.30
C LEU A 115 -17.81 3.11 -5.12
N SER A 116 -18.39 3.81 -6.10
CA SER A 116 -19.81 4.18 -6.07
C SER A 116 -20.74 2.95 -6.17
N THR A 117 -20.27 1.87 -6.80
CA THR A 117 -21.04 0.63 -7.01
C THR A 117 -20.56 -0.53 -6.13
N ARG A 118 -19.47 -0.34 -5.37
CA ARG A 118 -18.79 -1.41 -4.64
C ARG A 118 -18.30 -0.94 -3.28
N ALA A 119 -18.33 -1.82 -2.30
CA ALA A 119 -17.81 -1.49 -0.98
C ALA A 119 -16.27 -1.40 -0.92
N TRP A 120 -15.60 -2.22 -1.74
CA TRP A 120 -14.16 -2.45 -1.76
C TRP A 120 -13.71 -2.66 -3.20
N LEU A 121 -12.43 -2.40 -3.48
CA LEU A 121 -11.81 -2.74 -4.78
C LEU A 121 -11.67 -4.25 -4.94
N SER A 122 -11.35 -4.93 -3.85
CA SER A 122 -11.34 -6.39 -3.79
C SER A 122 -12.75 -6.94 -3.55
N PRO A 123 -13.17 -8.04 -4.21
CA PRO A 123 -14.52 -8.59 -4.03
C PRO A 123 -14.82 -8.98 -2.57
N GLY A 124 -15.96 -8.52 -2.04
CA GLY A 124 -16.52 -8.93 -0.75
C GLY A 124 -15.86 -8.35 0.50
N ARG A 125 -14.56 -8.05 0.48
CA ARG A 125 -13.78 -7.58 1.64
C ARG A 125 -12.58 -6.73 1.20
N PRO A 126 -12.03 -5.84 2.05
CA PRO A 126 -10.88 -5.02 1.69
C PRO A 126 -9.63 -5.89 1.51
N GLY A 127 -8.93 -5.73 0.40
CA GLY A 127 -7.71 -6.50 0.08
C GLY A 127 -6.54 -5.60 -0.32
N VAL A 128 -5.45 -6.20 -0.81
CA VAL A 128 -4.18 -5.52 -1.16
C VAL A 128 -4.39 -4.27 -2.00
N ALA A 129 -5.27 -4.36 -3.00
CA ALA A 129 -5.64 -3.24 -3.86
C ALA A 129 -6.18 -2.06 -3.05
N ASP A 130 -7.11 -2.32 -2.11
CA ASP A 130 -7.69 -1.29 -1.26
C ASP A 130 -6.61 -0.57 -0.44
N PHE A 131 -5.68 -1.32 0.15
CA PHE A 131 -4.63 -0.73 0.98
C PHE A 131 -3.56 0.00 0.18
N ALA A 132 -3.20 -0.52 -1.00
CA ALA A 132 -2.28 0.17 -1.90
C ALA A 132 -2.86 1.52 -2.31
N TRP A 133 -4.12 1.54 -2.76
CA TRP A 133 -4.81 2.77 -3.14
C TRP A 133 -5.06 3.70 -1.96
N ALA A 134 -5.36 3.20 -0.76
CA ALA A 134 -5.61 4.06 0.38
C ALA A 134 -4.39 4.91 0.74
N VAL A 135 -3.18 4.35 0.64
CA VAL A 135 -1.94 5.11 0.84
C VAL A 135 -1.77 6.19 -0.21
N ILE A 136 -2.08 5.88 -1.48
CA ILE A 136 -1.97 6.83 -2.59
C ILE A 136 -2.97 7.98 -2.42
N VAL A 137 -4.22 7.68 -2.08
CA VAL A 137 -5.26 8.69 -1.87
C VAL A 137 -4.94 9.57 -0.66
N ARG A 138 -4.47 9.00 0.45
CA ARG A 138 -4.05 9.79 1.63
C ARG A 138 -2.87 10.71 1.32
N ARG A 139 -1.92 10.26 0.50
CA ARG A 139 -0.81 11.11 0.02
C ARG A 139 -1.31 12.23 -0.89
N ALA A 140 -2.25 11.93 -1.79
CA ALA A 140 -2.88 12.96 -2.62
C ALA A 140 -3.64 13.98 -1.76
N GLU A 141 -4.37 13.53 -0.75
CA GLU A 141 -5.09 14.38 0.20
C GLU A 141 -4.14 15.36 0.90
N TRP A 142 -2.99 14.90 1.38
CA TRP A 142 -1.95 15.78 1.95
C TRP A 142 -1.35 16.76 0.97
N ALA A 143 -1.28 16.39 -0.30
CA ALA A 143 -0.83 17.31 -1.34
C ALA A 143 -1.88 18.37 -1.67
N GLY A 144 -3.12 18.26 -1.15
CA GLY A 144 -4.21 19.22 -1.34
C GLY A 144 -5.39 18.68 -2.15
N PHE A 145 -5.45 17.37 -2.43
CA PHE A 145 -6.63 16.77 -3.06
C PHE A 145 -7.81 16.74 -2.08
N ASP A 146 -8.93 17.37 -2.45
CA ASP A 146 -10.13 17.37 -1.63
C ASP A 146 -10.94 16.07 -1.78
N VAL A 147 -10.66 15.10 -0.90
CA VAL A 147 -11.41 13.85 -0.81
C VAL A 147 -12.89 14.09 -0.45
N SER A 148 -13.23 15.22 0.19
CA SER A 148 -14.62 15.49 0.60
C SER A 148 -15.56 15.71 -0.59
N ALA A 149 -15.02 16.10 -1.75
CA ALA A 149 -15.74 16.19 -3.01
C ALA A 149 -16.09 14.82 -3.63
N HIS A 150 -15.59 13.72 -3.06
CA HIS A 150 -15.71 12.36 -3.57
C HIS A 150 -16.36 11.45 -2.50
N PRO A 151 -17.70 11.39 -2.43
CA PRO A 151 -18.39 10.75 -1.31
C PRO A 151 -18.13 9.24 -1.21
N ALA A 152 -18.03 8.53 -2.34
CA ALA A 152 -17.76 7.10 -2.35
C ALA A 152 -16.33 6.81 -1.87
N LEU A 153 -15.36 7.57 -2.36
CA LEU A 153 -13.97 7.53 -1.90
C LEU A 153 -13.84 7.83 -0.40
N ARG A 154 -14.50 8.88 0.09
CA ARG A 154 -14.52 9.25 1.51
C ARG A 154 -15.10 8.14 2.38
N GLN A 155 -16.22 7.54 1.96
CA GLN A 155 -16.85 6.45 2.68
C GLN A 155 -15.96 5.20 2.70
N TRP A 156 -15.33 4.87 1.59
CA TRP A 156 -14.36 3.77 1.49
C TRP A 156 -13.16 3.97 2.43
N LEU A 157 -12.51 5.14 2.43
CA LEU A 157 -11.43 5.45 3.38
C LEU A 157 -11.88 5.34 4.83
N THR A 158 -13.05 5.88 5.16
CA THR A 158 -13.63 5.80 6.51
C THR A 158 -13.80 4.34 6.96
N ARG A 159 -14.25 3.47 6.06
CA ARG A 159 -14.40 2.03 6.34
C ARG A 159 -13.04 1.34 6.56
N LEU A 160 -12.03 1.69 5.76
CA LEU A 160 -10.68 1.16 5.95
C LEU A 160 -10.03 1.62 7.27
N ASP A 161 -10.20 2.89 7.63
CA ASP A 161 -9.64 3.45 8.88
C ASP A 161 -10.16 2.73 10.12
N ARG A 162 -11.46 2.40 10.13
CA ARG A 162 -12.08 1.64 11.22
C ARG A 162 -11.51 0.22 11.35
N LYS A 163 -11.12 -0.40 10.24
CA LYS A 163 -10.60 -1.78 10.23
C LYS A 163 -9.13 -1.86 10.63
N VAL A 164 -8.28 -0.98 10.09
CA VAL A 164 -6.82 -1.19 10.11
C VAL A 164 -6.05 0.00 10.69
N LYS A 165 -6.76 1.03 11.18
CA LYS A 165 -6.15 2.25 11.73
C LYS A 165 -5.13 2.85 10.73
N LEU A 166 -5.56 3.07 9.48
CA LEU A 166 -4.70 3.50 8.37
C LEU A 166 -3.85 4.71 8.73
N HIS A 167 -4.40 5.66 9.48
CA HIS A 167 -3.70 6.85 9.97
C HIS A 167 -2.32 6.58 10.60
N ARG A 168 -2.06 5.38 11.15
CA ARG A 168 -0.74 5.01 11.70
C ARG A 168 0.33 4.77 10.65
N PHE A 169 -0.07 4.42 9.44
CA PHE A 169 0.81 4.07 8.31
C PHE A 169 0.86 5.17 7.25
N THR A 170 -0.18 5.98 7.23
CA THR A 170 -0.31 7.18 6.42
C THR A 170 -0.36 8.36 7.36
N ALA A 171 0.63 8.53 8.24
CA ALA A 171 0.90 9.82 8.86
C ALA A 171 2.00 10.50 8.02
N PRO A 172 1.98 11.84 7.83
CA PRO A 172 3.11 12.49 7.20
C PRO A 172 4.34 12.15 8.05
N PRO A 173 5.52 11.92 7.44
CA PRO A 173 6.72 11.68 8.22
C PRO A 173 6.85 12.85 9.21
N ALA A 174 6.69 12.57 10.50
CA ALA A 174 7.10 13.52 11.52
C ALA A 174 8.52 13.92 11.15
N ARG A 175 8.83 15.23 11.09
CA ARG A 175 10.21 15.70 10.91
C ARG A 175 11.04 14.97 11.97
N ARG A 176 11.74 13.91 11.58
CA ARG A 176 12.49 13.08 12.54
C ARG A 176 13.69 13.90 12.97
N LEU A 177 13.62 14.49 14.16
CA LEU A 177 14.80 14.75 14.96
C LEU A 177 15.33 13.38 15.40
N GLY A 178 16.63 13.16 15.23
CA GLY A 178 17.25 11.84 15.18
C GLY A 178 17.03 10.97 16.42
N GLY A 179 16.89 9.67 16.17
CA GLY A 179 16.86 8.63 17.19
C GLY A 179 16.99 7.26 16.52
N ASN A 180 18.22 6.73 16.46
CA ASN A 180 18.52 5.37 16.05
C ASN A 180 18.41 4.48 17.30
N GLU A 181 17.39 3.62 17.37
CA GLU A 181 17.36 2.50 18.30
C GLU A 181 17.45 1.20 17.50
N ALA A 182 18.45 0.39 17.81
CA ALA A 182 18.64 -0.94 17.22
C ALA A 182 17.84 -1.98 18.01
N VAL A 183 17.10 -2.84 17.33
CA VAL A 183 16.27 -3.89 17.93
C VAL A 183 16.86 -5.28 17.60
N PRO A 184 16.96 -6.21 18.57
CA PRO A 184 17.53 -7.54 18.34
C PRO A 184 16.56 -8.46 17.57
N LEU A 185 17.13 -9.30 16.69
CA LEU A 185 16.41 -10.24 15.81
C LEU A 185 16.07 -11.55 16.54
N GLY A 186 14.78 -11.87 16.65
CA GLY A 186 14.24 -13.20 16.97
C GLY A 186 13.87 -14.00 15.71
N PRO A 187 13.29 -15.22 15.84
CA PRO A 187 13.18 -16.19 14.73
C PRO A 187 12.30 -15.72 13.57
N ALA A 188 12.57 -16.26 12.37
CA ALA A 188 12.10 -15.90 11.02
C ALA A 188 10.81 -15.07 10.94
N ARG A 189 10.96 -13.75 10.93
CA ARG A 189 9.90 -12.77 10.67
C ARG A 189 10.09 -12.18 9.27
N PRO A 190 9.01 -11.83 8.54
CA PRO A 190 9.14 -11.05 7.32
C PRO A 190 9.86 -9.74 7.64
N ALA A 191 10.96 -9.53 6.93
CA ALA A 191 11.80 -8.35 7.05
C ALA A 191 11.50 -7.44 5.86
N LEU A 192 11.10 -6.20 6.14
CA LEU A 192 10.88 -5.19 5.11
C LEU A 192 11.95 -4.12 5.25
N ILE A 193 12.59 -3.78 4.13
CA ILE A 193 13.59 -2.73 4.00
C ILE A 193 13.00 -1.60 3.15
#